data_AF-C3XYF4-F1
#
_entry.id   AF-C3XYF4-F1
#
_cell.length_a   1.000
_cell.length_b   1.000
_cell.length_c   1.000
_cell.angle_alpha   90.00
_cell.angle_beta   90.00
_cell.angle_gamma   90.00
#
_symmetry.space_group_name_H-M   'P 1'
#
loop_
_entity.id
_entity.type
_entity.pdbx_description
1 polymer ?
#
loop_
_entity_poly.entity_id
_entity_poly.type
_entity_poly.pdbx_seq_one_letter_code
_entity_poly.pdbx_strand_id
1 'polypeptide(L)'
;DPLSGTILFCDWCEPGFYMNRVCTERTATECLPCPWDEYTEHYNREYECRRCSDCRREHEHVKIECSATNNRICQCDDGYYRLFEFCLLHKKCPIGHGVTKQGTPEKDTKCSRCKTGTFSSTISATEPCRSHTNCSVWDECVVRRGNRRMDNLCGTC
;
A
#
# COMPACT_ATOMS: atom_id res chain seq x y z
N ASP A 1 -37.12 21.55 -13.74
CA ASP A 1 -38.19 20.66 -13.31
C ASP A 1 -38.47 19.66 -14.43
N PRO A 2 -38.33 18.35 -14.20
CA PRO A 2 -38.81 17.35 -15.16
C PRO A 2 -40.32 17.45 -15.44
N LEU A 3 -41.10 18.17 -14.63
CA LEU A 3 -42.54 18.39 -14.83
C LEU A 3 -42.90 19.74 -15.50
N SER A 4 -42.25 20.86 -15.14
CA SER A 4 -42.59 22.20 -15.68
C SER A 4 -41.61 22.74 -16.75
N GLY A 5 -40.47 22.09 -16.98
CA GLY A 5 -39.47 22.54 -17.96
C GLY A 5 -38.65 23.77 -17.53
N THR A 6 -38.87 24.31 -16.33
CA THR A 6 -38.10 25.44 -15.78
C THR A 6 -36.71 24.98 -15.30
N ILE A 7 -35.71 25.87 -15.36
CA ILE A 7 -34.39 25.57 -14.77
C ILE A 7 -34.48 25.83 -13.27
N LEU A 8 -34.31 24.77 -12.47
CA LEU A 8 -34.28 24.82 -11.01
C LEU A 8 -32.87 24.52 -10.52
N PHE A 9 -32.41 25.29 -9.52
CA PHE A 9 -31.16 25.03 -8.82
C PHE A 9 -31.47 24.21 -7.57
N CYS A 10 -31.25 22.91 -7.65
CA CYS A 10 -31.44 21.98 -6.54
C CYS A 10 -30.15 21.77 -5.74
N ASP A 11 -30.29 21.62 -4.42
CA ASP A 11 -29.19 21.20 -3.56
C ASP A 11 -28.76 19.77 -3.89
N TRP A 12 -27.47 19.51 -3.71
CA TRP A 12 -26.87 18.18 -3.84
C TRP A 12 -26.96 17.45 -2.50
N CYS A 13 -27.00 16.12 -2.55
CA CYS A 13 -26.95 15.31 -1.34
C CYS A 13 -25.53 15.29 -0.78
N GLU A 14 -25.40 15.37 0.54
CA GLU A 14 -24.13 15.33 1.24
C GLU A 14 -23.48 13.92 1.18
N PRO A 15 -22.17 13.80 1.49
CA PRO A 15 -21.52 12.49 1.63
C PRO A 15 -22.27 11.60 2.63
N GLY A 16 -22.43 10.32 2.32
CA GLY A 16 -23.25 9.41 3.13
C GLY A 16 -24.70 9.30 2.70
N PHE A 17 -25.12 10.11 1.73
CA PHE A 17 -26.48 10.12 1.22
C PHE A 17 -26.50 10.05 -0.32
N TYR A 18 -27.60 9.55 -0.86
CA TYR A 18 -27.92 9.55 -2.29
C TYR A 18 -29.25 10.28 -2.53
N MET A 19 -29.47 10.74 -3.76
CA MET A 19 -30.66 11.48 -4.17
C MET A 19 -31.83 10.51 -4.41
N ASN A 20 -32.84 10.54 -3.55
CA ASN A 20 -34.07 9.80 -3.75
C ASN A 20 -35.01 10.55 -4.70
N ARG A 21 -35.13 11.87 -4.52
CA ARG A 21 -35.96 12.74 -5.35
C ARG A 21 -35.27 14.07 -5.61
N VAL A 22 -35.32 14.50 -6.85
CA VAL A 22 -34.89 15.84 -7.26
C VAL A 22 -35.86 16.89 -6.73
N CYS A 23 -35.36 18.09 -6.44
CA CYS A 23 -36.20 19.21 -6.03
C CYS A 23 -37.23 19.58 -7.12
N THR A 24 -38.36 20.13 -6.67
CA THR A 24 -39.37 20.78 -7.51
C THR A 24 -39.51 22.24 -7.10
N GLU A 25 -40.36 23.02 -7.77
CA GLU A 25 -40.66 24.40 -7.33
C GLU A 25 -41.23 24.48 -5.91
N ARG A 26 -41.73 23.37 -5.35
CA ARG A 26 -42.41 23.32 -4.05
C ARG A 26 -41.72 22.45 -3.02
N THR A 27 -40.80 21.58 -3.43
CA THR A 27 -40.16 20.60 -2.55
C THR A 27 -38.65 20.63 -2.72
N ALA A 28 -37.92 20.60 -1.60
CA ALA A 28 -36.47 20.45 -1.61
C ALA A 28 -36.04 19.08 -2.16
N THR A 29 -34.76 18.95 -2.48
CA THR A 29 -34.13 17.65 -2.78
C THR A 29 -34.34 16.70 -1.60
N GLU A 30 -34.76 15.47 -1.88
CA GLU A 30 -34.84 14.41 -0.88
C GLU A 30 -33.60 13.51 -0.98
N CYS A 31 -32.85 13.45 0.12
CA CYS A 31 -31.64 12.65 0.24
C CYS A 31 -31.88 11.54 1.27
N LEU A 32 -31.49 10.30 0.91
CA LEU A 32 -31.59 9.14 1.81
C LEU A 32 -30.19 8.61 2.15
N PRO A 33 -29.98 8.08 3.37
CA PRO A 33 -28.68 7.57 3.78
C PRO A 33 -28.29 6.35 2.94
N CYS A 34 -26.99 6.18 2.72
CA CYS A 34 -26.47 5.00 2.05
C CYS A 34 -26.82 3.73 2.84
N PRO A 35 -27.29 2.68 2.16
CA PRO A 35 -27.47 1.36 2.76
C PRO A 35 -26.17 0.77 3.31
N TRP A 36 -26.30 -0.35 4.04
CA TRP A 36 -25.14 -1.09 4.52
C TRP A 36 -24.25 -1.56 3.36
N ASP A 37 -22.93 -1.43 3.54
CA ASP A 37 -21.89 -1.77 2.55
C ASP A 37 -21.93 -0.90 1.27
N GLU A 38 -22.48 0.31 1.36
CA GLU A 38 -22.48 1.32 0.30
C GLU A 38 -22.07 2.70 0.82
N TYR A 39 -21.55 3.56 -0.07
CA TYR A 39 -21.01 4.86 0.30
C TYR A 39 -21.14 5.94 -0.80
N THR A 40 -21.08 7.21 -0.38
CA THR A 40 -20.81 8.38 -1.23
C THR A 40 -19.81 9.30 -0.54
N GLU A 41 -18.70 9.62 -1.21
CA GLU A 41 -17.58 10.36 -0.59
C GLU A 41 -17.71 11.89 -0.71
N HIS A 42 -18.52 12.34 -1.67
CA HIS A 42 -18.65 13.75 -2.02
C HIS A 42 -20.13 14.13 -2.13
N TYR A 43 -20.37 15.44 -2.14
CA TYR A 43 -21.67 15.96 -2.53
C TYR A 43 -22.04 15.42 -3.91
N ASN A 44 -23.25 14.91 -4.06
CA ASN A 44 -23.63 14.15 -5.23
C ASN A 44 -25.11 14.34 -5.62
N ARG A 45 -25.43 13.85 -6.82
CA ARG A 45 -26.80 13.76 -7.35
C ARG A 45 -27.10 12.35 -7.82
N GLU A 46 -26.37 11.38 -7.28
CA GLU A 46 -26.51 9.98 -7.68
C GLU A 46 -27.80 9.43 -7.10
N TYR A 47 -28.51 8.60 -7.85
CA TYR A 47 -29.75 7.97 -7.39
C TYR A 47 -29.50 6.67 -6.60
N GLU A 48 -28.24 6.26 -6.48
CA GLU A 48 -27.79 5.09 -5.73
C GLU A 48 -26.40 5.35 -5.15
N CYS A 49 -26.08 4.70 -4.01
CA CYS A 49 -24.75 4.76 -3.44
C CYS A 49 -23.80 3.77 -4.13
N ARG A 50 -22.50 3.98 -3.97
CA ARG A 50 -21.49 3.08 -4.54
C ARG A 50 -21.27 1.91 -3.59
N ARG A 51 -21.26 0.68 -4.11
CA ARG A 51 -20.91 -0.49 -3.30
C ARG A 51 -19.46 -0.40 -2.82
N CYS A 52 -19.24 -0.74 -1.55
CA CYS A 52 -17.92 -0.84 -0.97
C CYS A 52 -17.10 -1.98 -1.60
N SER A 53 -15.78 -1.77 -1.70
CA SER A 53 -14.85 -2.76 -2.22
C SER A 53 -14.74 -3.98 -1.28
N ASP A 54 -14.51 -5.15 -1.85
CA ASP A 54 -14.40 -6.41 -1.12
C ASP A 54 -12.94 -6.85 -1.03
N CYS A 55 -12.40 -6.96 0.19
CA CYS A 55 -11.00 -7.30 0.43
C CYS A 55 -10.85 -8.82 0.62
N ARG A 56 -11.26 -9.59 -0.38
CA ARG A 56 -11.23 -11.07 -0.36
C ARG A 56 -10.16 -11.68 -1.26
N ARG A 57 -9.28 -10.85 -1.81
CA ARG A 57 -8.16 -11.36 -2.61
C ARG A 57 -7.11 -11.99 -1.70
N GLU A 58 -6.31 -12.88 -2.27
CA GLU A 58 -5.23 -13.54 -1.54
C GLU A 58 -4.17 -12.50 -1.10
N HIS A 59 -3.70 -12.65 0.14
CA HIS A 59 -2.72 -11.75 0.77
C HIS A 59 -3.14 -10.29 0.87
N GLU A 60 -4.43 -10.06 1.11
CA GLU A 60 -5.04 -8.74 1.25
C GLU A 60 -5.90 -8.69 2.52
N HIS A 61 -5.86 -7.56 3.23
CA HIS A 61 -6.70 -7.30 4.41
C HIS A 61 -7.38 -5.93 4.31
N VAL A 62 -8.38 -5.72 5.16
CA VAL A 62 -9.06 -4.43 5.30
C VAL A 62 -8.17 -3.48 6.10
N LYS A 63 -7.72 -2.40 5.45
CA LYS A 63 -6.97 -1.32 6.11
C LYS A 63 -7.91 -0.29 6.70
N ILE A 64 -8.94 0.08 5.96
CA ILE A 64 -9.98 1.03 6.38
C ILE A 64 -11.32 0.40 6.05
N GLU A 65 -12.20 0.33 7.05
CA GLU A 65 -13.54 -0.21 6.89
C GLU A 65 -14.45 0.69 6.04
N CYS A 66 -15.46 0.06 5.44
CA CYS A 66 -16.54 0.77 4.76
C CYS A 66 -17.35 1.61 5.75
N SER A 67 -17.73 2.82 5.34
CA SER A 67 -18.78 3.60 6.00
C SER A 67 -19.65 4.27 4.95
N ALA A 68 -20.76 4.90 5.36
CA ALA A 68 -21.61 5.65 4.44
C ALA A 68 -20.82 6.73 3.67
N THR A 69 -19.73 7.28 4.22
CA THR A 69 -18.96 8.37 3.61
C THR A 69 -17.64 7.94 2.98
N ASN A 70 -17.23 6.68 3.11
CA ASN A 70 -15.95 6.23 2.55
C ASN A 70 -15.99 4.76 2.11
N ASN A 71 -15.26 4.49 1.02
CA ASN A 71 -15.04 3.13 0.57
C ASN A 71 -14.21 2.34 1.59
N ARG A 72 -14.39 1.02 1.59
CA ARG A 72 -13.41 0.09 2.16
C ARG A 72 -12.09 0.19 1.39
N ILE A 73 -10.98 0.35 2.10
CA ILE A 73 -9.63 0.35 1.49
C ILE A 73 -8.95 -0.96 1.86
N CYS A 74 -8.61 -1.73 0.83
CA CYS A 74 -7.86 -2.96 0.96
C CYS A 74 -6.36 -2.71 0.85
N GLN A 75 -5.54 -3.44 1.59
CA GLN A 75 -4.08 -3.35 1.55
C GLN A 75 -3.46 -4.76 1.52
N CYS A 76 -2.35 -4.91 0.80
CA CYS A 76 -1.60 -6.17 0.81
C CYS A 76 -0.98 -6.45 2.19
N ASP A 77 -0.92 -7.72 2.55
CA ASP A 77 -0.29 -8.20 3.78
C ASP A 77 1.22 -7.89 3.82
N ASP A 78 1.79 -7.94 5.02
CA ASP A 78 3.23 -7.78 5.21
C ASP A 78 4.02 -8.79 4.38
N GLY A 79 5.02 -8.28 3.65
CA GLY A 79 5.82 -9.07 2.71
C GLY A 79 5.24 -9.13 1.30
N TYR A 80 4.08 -8.49 1.03
CA TYR A 80 3.49 -8.39 -0.29
C TYR A 80 3.40 -6.93 -0.76
N TYR A 81 3.33 -6.74 -2.08
CA TYR A 81 3.05 -5.45 -2.71
C TYR A 81 1.99 -5.60 -3.80
N ARG A 82 1.25 -4.52 -4.04
CA ARG A 82 0.22 -4.48 -5.07
C ARG A 82 0.84 -4.32 -6.45
N LEU A 83 0.51 -5.27 -7.32
CA LEU A 83 0.74 -5.18 -8.76
C LEU A 83 -0.58 -5.43 -9.48
N PHE A 84 -1.15 -4.37 -10.05
CA PHE A 84 -2.53 -4.36 -10.58
C PHE A 84 -3.52 -4.82 -9.50
N GLU A 85 -4.26 -5.89 -9.77
CA GLU A 85 -5.29 -6.45 -8.90
C GLU A 85 -4.74 -7.49 -7.91
N PHE A 86 -3.43 -7.77 -7.90
CA PHE A 86 -2.85 -8.86 -7.11
C PHE A 86 -1.83 -8.36 -6.08
N CYS A 87 -1.78 -9.05 -4.94
CA CYS A 87 -0.72 -8.89 -3.95
C CYS A 87 0.37 -9.92 -4.24
N LEU A 88 1.56 -9.44 -4.64
CA LEU A 88 2.70 -10.28 -4.98
C LEU A 88 3.75 -10.22 -3.88
N LEU A 89 4.39 -11.37 -3.59
CA LEU A 89 5.44 -11.45 -2.61
C LEU A 89 6.61 -10.53 -2.99
N HIS A 90 7.15 -9.79 -2.03
CA HIS A 90 8.35 -9.00 -2.21
C HIS A 90 9.52 -9.87 -2.66
N LYS A 91 10.27 -9.41 -3.66
CA LYS A 91 11.44 -10.15 -4.12
C LYS A 91 12.53 -10.16 -3.06
N LYS A 92 13.22 -11.29 -2.96
CA LYS A 92 14.40 -11.43 -2.12
C LYS A 92 15.65 -11.02 -2.89
N CYS A 93 16.50 -10.22 -2.26
CA CYS A 93 17.82 -9.90 -2.79
C CYS A 93 18.71 -11.15 -2.70
N PRO A 94 19.40 -11.52 -3.79
CA PRO A 94 20.28 -12.68 -3.78
C PRO A 94 21.59 -12.37 -3.05
N ILE A 95 22.33 -13.42 -2.70
CA ILE A 95 23.67 -13.32 -2.11
C ILE A 95 24.57 -12.39 -2.94
N GLY A 96 25.25 -11.46 -2.28
CA GLY A 96 26.02 -10.40 -2.92
C GLY A 96 25.24 -9.12 -3.25
N HIS A 97 23.93 -9.11 -2.99
CA HIS A 97 23.06 -7.95 -3.08
C HIS A 97 22.36 -7.73 -1.73
N GLY A 98 22.07 -6.47 -1.45
CA GLY A 98 21.34 -6.08 -0.26
C GLY A 98 20.21 -5.13 -0.60
N VAL A 99 19.25 -5.05 0.31
CA VAL A 99 18.12 -4.13 0.21
C VAL A 99 18.61 -2.68 0.27
N THR A 100 18.11 -1.87 -0.66
CA THR A 100 18.33 -0.41 -0.72
C THR A 100 17.06 0.38 -0.49
N LYS A 101 15.90 -0.18 -0.84
CA LYS A 101 14.60 0.32 -0.44
C LYS A 101 13.77 -0.88 -0.03
N GLN A 102 13.24 -0.82 1.20
CA GLN A 102 12.32 -1.83 1.70
C GLN A 102 11.06 -1.84 0.83
N GLY A 103 10.48 -3.03 0.67
CA GLY A 103 9.17 -3.17 0.06
C GLY A 103 8.09 -2.46 0.90
N THR A 104 7.08 -1.92 0.22
CA THR A 104 5.86 -1.39 0.83
C THR A 104 4.66 -2.12 0.23
N PRO A 105 3.45 -1.93 0.77
CA PRO A 105 2.25 -2.54 0.19
C PRO A 105 1.96 -2.11 -1.26
N GLU A 106 2.63 -1.07 -1.77
CA GLU A 106 2.48 -0.55 -3.14
C GLU A 106 3.74 -0.74 -3.99
N LYS A 107 4.88 -1.10 -3.40
CA LYS A 107 6.18 -1.15 -4.10
C LYS A 107 7.00 -2.36 -3.68
N ASP A 108 7.54 -3.06 -4.67
CA ASP A 108 8.48 -4.15 -4.43
C ASP A 108 9.81 -3.67 -3.81
N THR A 109 10.46 -4.59 -3.10
CA THR A 109 11.79 -4.41 -2.52
C THR A 109 12.81 -4.06 -3.61
N LYS A 110 13.71 -3.11 -3.36
CA LYS A 110 14.79 -2.79 -4.32
C LYS A 110 16.14 -3.29 -3.83
N CYS A 111 16.77 -4.10 -4.66
CA CYS A 111 18.10 -4.67 -4.40
C CYS A 111 19.18 -3.90 -5.15
N SER A 112 20.37 -3.81 -4.56
CA SER A 112 21.57 -3.38 -5.27
C SER A 112 22.76 -4.24 -4.89
N ARG A 113 23.76 -4.27 -5.77
CA ARG A 113 24.99 -5.03 -5.54
C ARG A 113 25.78 -4.40 -4.39
N CYS A 114 26.31 -5.22 -3.49
CA CYS A 114 27.12 -4.71 -2.38
C CYS A 114 28.37 -3.98 -2.89
N LYS A 115 28.64 -2.83 -2.26
CA LYS A 115 29.78 -1.96 -2.57
C LYS A 115 31.06 -2.58 -1.97
N THR A 116 32.21 -2.04 -2.36
CA THR A 116 33.48 -2.45 -1.75
C THR A 116 33.44 -2.18 -0.25
N GLY A 117 33.88 -3.15 0.55
CA GLY A 117 33.82 -3.09 2.03
C GLY A 117 32.48 -3.53 2.62
N THR A 118 31.52 -4.00 1.80
CA THR A 118 30.25 -4.57 2.30
C THR A 118 29.94 -5.91 1.64
N PHE A 119 29.10 -6.72 2.32
CA PHE A 119 28.68 -8.03 1.86
C PHE A 119 27.23 -8.36 2.25
N SER A 120 26.68 -9.39 1.60
CA SER A 120 25.43 -10.04 1.97
C SER A 120 25.57 -11.54 1.68
N SER A 121 25.43 -12.36 2.72
CA SER A 121 25.62 -13.82 2.67
C SER A 121 24.32 -14.61 2.60
N THR A 122 23.17 -13.93 2.61
CA THR A 122 21.83 -14.51 2.71
C THR A 122 20.96 -14.09 1.54
N ILE A 123 19.85 -14.81 1.32
CA ILE A 123 18.79 -14.42 0.39
C ILE A 123 17.68 -13.78 1.21
N SER A 124 17.51 -12.46 1.12
CA SER A 124 16.61 -11.73 2.00
C SER A 124 15.88 -10.59 1.28
N ALA A 125 14.60 -10.40 1.60
CA ALA A 125 13.80 -9.25 1.15
C ALA A 125 13.98 -8.02 2.05
N THR A 126 14.68 -8.14 3.19
CA THR A 126 14.76 -7.07 4.18
C THR A 126 16.19 -6.66 4.55
N GLU A 127 17.18 -7.55 4.37
CA GLU A 127 18.54 -7.29 4.84
C GLU A 127 19.34 -6.40 3.86
N PRO A 128 19.90 -5.28 4.33
CA PRO A 128 20.86 -4.49 3.55
C PRO A 128 22.23 -5.17 3.49
N CYS A 129 23.12 -4.66 2.63
CA CYS A 129 24.53 -5.07 2.67
C CYS A 129 25.14 -4.64 4.01
N ARG A 130 25.80 -5.58 4.69
CA ARG A 130 26.50 -5.35 5.95
C ARG A 130 27.95 -4.96 5.69
N SER A 131 28.52 -4.10 6.52
CA SER A 131 29.94 -3.79 6.45
C SER A 131 30.79 -5.00 6.77
N HIS A 132 31.94 -5.12 6.11
CA HIS A 132 32.92 -6.13 6.49
C HIS A 132 33.40 -5.91 7.92
N THR A 133 33.56 -7.01 8.65
CA THR A 133 34.07 -7.03 10.01
C THR A 133 35.47 -6.41 10.05
N ASN A 134 35.66 -5.48 11.00
CA ASN A 134 36.93 -4.81 11.22
C ASN A 134 37.75 -5.58 12.27
N CYS A 135 38.66 -6.44 11.80
CA CYS A 135 39.45 -7.33 12.67
C CYS A 135 40.32 -6.58 13.68
N SER A 136 40.75 -5.35 13.35
CA SER A 136 41.57 -4.53 14.25
C SER A 136 40.86 -4.12 15.55
N VAL A 137 39.53 -4.27 15.62
CA VAL A 137 38.77 -4.06 16.87
C VAL A 137 39.12 -5.09 17.95
N TRP A 138 39.64 -6.26 17.56
CA TRP A 138 40.06 -7.34 18.46
C TRP A 138 41.56 -7.63 18.40
N ASP A 139 42.37 -6.66 17.95
CA ASP A 139 43.82 -6.85 17.74
C ASP A 139 44.17 -8.03 16.80
N GLU A 140 43.24 -8.37 15.89
CA GLU A 140 43.38 -9.46 14.92
C GLU A 140 43.71 -8.95 13.50
N CYS A 141 44.31 -9.84 12.70
CA CYS A 141 44.55 -9.62 11.29
C CYS A 141 43.41 -10.15 10.43
N VAL A 142 43.22 -9.56 9.24
CA VAL A 142 42.38 -10.15 8.19
C VAL A 142 43.09 -11.37 7.61
N VAL A 143 42.79 -12.56 8.12
CA VAL A 143 43.32 -13.84 7.63
C VAL A 143 42.82 -14.13 6.21
N ARG A 144 41.55 -13.81 5.94
CA ARG A 144 40.98 -13.90 4.60
C ARG A 144 40.11 -12.69 4.31
N ARG A 145 40.44 -11.99 3.23
CA ARG A 145 39.65 -10.84 2.76
C ARG A 145 38.28 -11.29 2.31
N GLY A 146 37.25 -10.63 2.82
CA GLY A 146 35.87 -10.80 2.41
C GLY A 146 35.62 -10.33 0.98
N ASN A 147 34.48 -10.71 0.45
CA ASN A 147 34.00 -10.23 -0.85
C ASN A 147 32.53 -9.82 -0.72
N ARG A 148 31.83 -9.58 -1.83
CA ARG A 148 30.42 -9.15 -1.76
C ARG A 148 29.49 -10.18 -1.12
N ARG A 149 29.88 -11.46 -1.08
CA ARG A 149 29.07 -12.59 -0.61
C ARG A 149 29.47 -13.10 0.77
N MET A 150 30.66 -12.73 1.26
CA MET A 150 31.20 -13.21 2.53
C MET A 150 31.95 -12.12 3.26
N ASP A 151 31.96 -12.23 4.58
CA ASP A 151 32.70 -11.33 5.44
C ASP A 151 34.22 -11.57 5.39
N ASN A 152 34.98 -10.63 5.96
CA ASN A 152 36.35 -10.85 6.38
C ASN A 152 36.39 -11.98 7.43
N LEU A 153 37.41 -12.84 7.30
CA LEU A 153 37.78 -13.76 8.36
C LEU A 153 38.91 -13.13 9.17
N CYS A 154 38.65 -12.92 10.46
CA CYS A 154 39.62 -12.42 11.42
C CYS A 154 40.31 -13.58 12.14
N GLY A 155 41.54 -13.35 12.59
CA GLY A 155 42.28 -14.28 13.42
C GLY A 155 43.62 -13.69 13.86
N THR A 156 44.31 -14.41 14.74
CA THR A 156 45.62 -14.00 15.24
C THR A 156 46.62 -13.81 14.10
N CYS A 157 47.27 -12.64 14.11
CA CYS A 157 48.58 -12.48 13.51
C CYS A 157 49.60 -13.25 14.37
#